data_AF-A0A7S0MT83-F1
#
_entry.id   AF-A0A7S0MT83-F1
#
_cell.length_a   1.000
_cell.length_b   1.000
_cell.length_c   1.000
_cell.angle_alpha   90.00
_cell.angle_beta   90.00
_cell.angle_gamma   90.00
#
_symmetry.space_group_name_H-M   'P 1'
#
loop_
_entity.id
_entity.type
_entity.pdbx_description
1 polymer ?
#
loop_
_entity_poly.entity_id
_entity_poly.type
_entity_poly.pdbx_seq_one_letter_code
_entity_poly.pdbx_strand_id
1 'polypeptide(L)'
;MDHFSKASSPGLREWVRGLDPRYRPPCRETCIKILRIIQALVIKNIADMCGVVRAELGEPCLGGTMDLWSLKSAKETFACFRVTLILRQVIEERVTLTQLSPVVAFSPFKENHHTGAAIARWGTAVMTAMGLTLACILVLTGDGASNNTKAAKIMDVPFAVCGPHNLQRSVLVSLGEDGGKKKPSSNPQVKKLVQRNARMTAVFKRSNVAVKRLADAQVARGVPPGKVKVVRKPHNIRWGGIFLMVNRLRELESDV
;
A
#
# COMPACT_ATOMS: atom_id res chain seq x y z
N MET A 1 -12.53 8.97 -7.26
CA MET A 1 -13.25 9.23 -6.00
C MET A 1 -13.88 10.58 -6.16
N ASP A 2 -15.20 10.61 -6.12
CA ASP A 2 -15.97 11.81 -6.41
C ASP A 2 -15.75 12.86 -5.31
N HIS A 3 -15.60 14.13 -5.68
CA HIS A 3 -15.32 15.22 -4.74
C HIS A 3 -16.45 15.42 -3.70
N PHE A 4 -17.63 14.87 -3.97
CA PHE A 4 -18.81 14.92 -3.13
C PHE A 4 -18.71 14.13 -1.82
N SER A 5 -17.91 13.06 -1.73
CA SER A 5 -17.78 12.30 -0.47
C SER A 5 -16.98 13.03 0.63
N LYS A 6 -16.25 14.10 0.26
CA LYS A 6 -15.51 14.93 1.22
C LYS A 6 -16.42 15.91 1.97
N ALA A 7 -17.53 16.36 1.37
CA ALA A 7 -18.51 17.26 1.97
C ALA A 7 -19.28 16.65 3.16
N SER A 8 -19.27 15.32 3.27
CA SER A 8 -19.96 14.56 4.32
C SER A 8 -19.08 14.19 5.52
N SER A 9 -17.80 14.56 5.55
CA SER A 9 -16.96 14.21 6.69
C SER A 9 -17.37 15.02 7.93
N PRO A 10 -17.51 14.38 9.12
CA PRO A 10 -17.86 15.09 10.36
C PRO A 10 -16.93 16.27 10.64
N GLY A 11 -15.61 16.07 10.45
CA GLY A 11 -14.61 17.11 10.67
C GLY A 11 -14.72 18.29 9.70
N LEU A 12 -15.09 18.06 8.43
CA LEU A 12 -15.31 19.18 7.50
C LEU A 12 -16.58 19.96 7.86
N ARG A 13 -17.64 19.27 8.29
CA ARG A 13 -18.88 19.94 8.73
C ARG A 13 -18.66 20.77 9.99
N GLU A 14 -17.91 20.25 10.95
CA GLU A 14 -17.53 20.97 12.17
C GLU A 14 -16.65 22.17 11.83
N TRP A 15 -15.65 21.99 10.98
CA TRP A 15 -14.80 23.08 10.51
C TRP A 15 -15.62 24.19 9.83
N VAL A 16 -16.47 23.84 8.85
CA VAL A 16 -17.30 24.82 8.13
C VAL A 16 -18.28 25.55 9.07
N ARG A 17 -18.89 24.84 10.03
CA ARG A 17 -19.80 25.46 11.02
C ARG A 17 -19.08 26.44 11.95
N GLY A 18 -17.80 26.22 12.22
CA GLY A 18 -16.97 27.09 13.06
C GLY A 18 -16.36 28.31 12.35
N LEU A 19 -16.54 28.45 11.03
CA LEU A 19 -15.98 29.59 10.30
C LEU A 19 -16.85 30.85 10.43
N ASP A 20 -16.23 32.00 10.69
CA ASP A 20 -16.87 33.31 10.56
C ASP A 20 -17.40 33.45 9.12
N PRO A 21 -18.64 33.92 8.89
CA PRO A 21 -19.18 34.17 7.56
C PRO A 21 -18.32 35.08 6.66
N ARG A 22 -17.45 35.91 7.26
CA ARG A 22 -16.50 36.81 6.57
C ARG A 22 -15.13 36.17 6.34
N TYR A 23 -14.93 34.93 6.79
CA TYR A 23 -13.69 34.21 6.61
C TYR A 23 -13.35 34.08 5.14
N ARG A 24 -12.13 34.50 4.78
CA ARG A 24 -11.57 34.30 3.46
C ARG A 24 -10.56 33.16 3.54
N PRO A 25 -10.76 32.06 2.81
CA PRO A 25 -9.79 30.97 2.78
C PRO A 25 -8.40 31.48 2.35
N PRO A 26 -7.31 31.01 2.97
CA PRO A 26 -5.98 31.33 2.54
C PRO A 26 -5.76 30.92 1.07
N CYS A 27 -4.94 31.69 0.35
CA CYS A 27 -4.52 31.32 -0.98
C CYS A 27 -3.70 30.01 -0.96
N ARG A 28 -3.57 29.39 -2.12
CA ARG A 28 -2.87 28.11 -2.29
C ARG A 28 -1.45 28.14 -1.71
N GLU A 29 -0.73 29.23 -1.93
CA GLU A 29 0.66 29.41 -1.46
C GLU A 29 0.72 29.40 0.07
N THR A 30 -0.23 30.06 0.73
CA THR A 30 -0.34 30.08 2.18
C THR A 30 -0.71 28.69 2.72
N CYS A 31 -1.67 28.00 2.09
CA CYS A 31 -1.99 26.62 2.44
C CYS A 31 -0.76 25.70 2.36
N ILE A 32 0.04 25.81 1.30
CA ILE A 32 1.27 25.01 1.12
C ILE A 32 2.29 25.33 2.22
N LYS A 33 2.47 26.60 2.59
CA LYS A 33 3.36 27.00 3.70
C LYS A 33 2.91 26.38 5.02
N ILE A 34 1.61 26.49 5.34
CA ILE A 34 1.03 25.91 6.56
C ILE A 34 1.22 24.40 6.58
N LEU A 35 0.92 23.70 5.48
CA LEU A 35 1.08 22.25 5.38
C LEU A 35 2.53 21.81 5.58
N ARG A 36 3.52 22.56 5.06
CA ARG A 36 4.95 22.28 5.28
C ARG A 36 5.33 22.42 6.76
N ILE A 37 4.82 23.43 7.45
CA ILE A 37 5.06 23.63 8.89
C ILE A 37 4.44 22.48 9.67
N ILE A 38 3.17 22.13 9.40
CA ILE A 38 2.50 21.00 10.04
C ILE A 38 3.29 19.71 9.82
N GLN A 39 3.74 19.45 8.60
CA GLN A 39 4.55 18.27 8.29
C GLN A 39 5.85 18.24 9.11
N ALA A 40 6.57 19.36 9.19
CA ALA A 40 7.80 19.45 9.98
C ALA A 40 7.54 19.22 11.47
N LEU A 41 6.47 19.80 12.03
CA LEU A 41 6.08 19.61 13.42
C LEU A 41 5.68 18.17 13.72
N VAL A 42 4.93 17.53 12.83
CA VAL A 42 4.55 16.12 12.96
C VAL A 42 5.79 15.22 12.94
N ILE A 43 6.70 15.42 11.99
CA ILE A 43 7.94 14.64 11.90
C ILE A 43 8.79 14.83 13.16
N LYS A 44 8.93 16.07 13.64
CA LYS A 44 9.65 16.38 14.87
C LYS A 44 9.03 15.67 16.08
N ASN A 45 7.70 15.76 16.25
CA ASN A 45 7.02 15.09 17.35
C ASN A 45 7.20 13.56 17.30
N ILE A 46 7.20 12.96 16.10
CA ILE A 46 7.48 11.53 15.95
C ILE A 46 8.93 11.21 16.36
N ALA A 47 9.91 12.02 15.92
CA ALA A 47 11.30 11.85 16.31
C ALA A 47 11.50 11.97 17.83
N ASP A 48 10.84 12.95 18.46
CA ASP A 48 10.88 13.15 19.92
C ASP A 48 10.29 11.92 20.64
N MET A 49 9.16 11.38 20.18
CA MET A 49 8.59 10.12 20.72
C MET A 49 9.52 8.94 20.55
N CYS A 50 10.18 8.79 19.40
CA CYS A 50 11.20 7.76 19.20
C CYS A 50 12.38 7.94 20.17
N GLY A 51 12.78 9.19 20.44
CA GLY A 51 13.81 9.53 21.43
C GLY A 51 13.45 9.09 22.84
N VAL A 52 12.20 9.33 23.28
CA VAL A 52 11.68 8.89 24.57
C VAL A 52 11.72 7.36 24.68
N VAL A 53 11.18 6.66 23.68
CA VAL A 53 11.16 5.18 23.67
C VAL A 53 12.58 4.61 23.69
N ARG A 54 13.51 5.21 22.94
CA ARG A 54 14.92 4.81 22.95
C ARG A 54 15.57 5.04 24.31
N ALA A 55 15.30 6.16 24.97
CA ALA A 55 15.85 6.43 26.29
C ALA A 55 15.33 5.45 27.35
N GLU A 56 14.08 5.00 27.23
CA GLU A 56 13.47 4.04 28.16
C GLU A 56 13.92 2.59 27.91
N LEU A 57 13.95 2.16 26.64
CA LEU A 57 14.13 0.74 26.28
C LEU A 57 15.54 0.40 25.77
N GLY A 58 16.36 1.40 25.45
CA GLY A 58 17.62 1.19 24.73
C GLY A 58 17.40 0.88 23.24
N GLU A 59 18.43 0.39 22.57
CA GLU A 59 18.36 -0.08 21.18
C GLU A 59 18.56 -1.60 21.14
N PRO A 60 17.84 -2.34 20.27
CA PRO A 60 16.77 -1.90 19.37
C PRO A 60 15.42 -1.70 20.09
N CYS A 61 14.63 -0.70 19.69
CA CYS A 61 13.34 -0.36 20.33
C CYS A 61 12.19 -0.03 19.36
N LEU A 62 12.45 -0.04 18.05
CA LEU A 62 11.47 0.32 17.02
C LEU A 62 11.24 -0.83 16.04
N GLY A 63 10.01 -1.01 15.60
CA GLY A 63 9.71 -1.77 14.38
C GLY A 63 9.82 -0.86 13.15
N GLY A 64 10.27 -1.40 12.02
CA GLY A 64 10.25 -0.71 10.72
C GLY A 64 9.23 -1.34 9.78
N THR A 65 8.58 -0.55 8.94
CA THR A 65 7.84 -1.07 7.78
C THR A 65 8.13 -0.22 6.55
N MET A 66 8.55 -0.88 5.48
CA MET A 66 8.79 -0.25 4.17
C MET A 66 7.86 -0.85 3.13
N ASP A 67 7.19 0.02 2.38
CA ASP A 67 6.33 -0.37 1.27
C ASP A 67 6.66 0.44 0.01
N LEU A 68 6.69 -0.24 -1.12
CA LEU A 68 6.95 0.34 -2.44
C LEU A 68 5.90 -0.15 -3.43
N TRP A 69 5.23 0.76 -4.11
CA TRP A 69 4.24 0.41 -5.13
C TRP A 69 4.29 1.34 -6.33
N SER A 70 4.13 0.77 -7.52
CA SER A 70 4.02 1.53 -8.77
C SER A 70 2.57 1.79 -9.13
N LEU A 71 2.21 3.06 -9.31
CA LEU A 71 0.91 3.49 -9.81
C LEU A 71 0.99 3.74 -11.33
N LYS A 72 0.46 2.79 -12.11
CA LYS A 72 0.53 2.84 -13.58
C LYS A 72 -0.12 4.09 -14.19
N SER A 73 -1.20 4.60 -13.61
CA SER A 73 -1.90 5.79 -14.10
C SER A 73 -1.05 7.06 -13.96
N ALA A 74 -0.22 7.14 -12.92
CA ALA A 74 0.71 8.25 -12.70
C ALA A 74 2.09 8.01 -13.34
N LYS A 75 2.38 6.78 -13.78
CA LYS A 75 3.73 6.33 -14.18
C LYS A 75 4.79 6.57 -13.09
N GLU A 76 4.36 6.53 -11.84
CA GLU A 76 5.21 6.80 -10.67
C GLU A 76 5.27 5.59 -9.75
N THR A 77 6.40 5.44 -9.07
CA THR A 77 6.54 4.58 -7.91
C THR A 77 6.56 5.42 -6.66
N PHE A 78 5.87 4.97 -5.63
CA PHE A 78 5.89 5.60 -4.32
C PHE A 78 6.61 4.70 -3.35
N ALA A 79 7.30 5.32 -2.39
CA ALA A 79 7.90 4.65 -1.25
C ALA A 79 7.31 5.25 0.03
N CYS A 80 7.05 4.37 1.00
CA CYS A 80 6.56 4.71 2.32
C CYS A 80 7.41 4.02 3.37
N PHE A 81 7.83 4.78 4.38
CA PHE A 81 8.50 4.26 5.56
C PHE A 81 7.65 4.59 6.77
N ARG A 82 7.38 3.57 7.58
CA ARG A 82 6.74 3.69 8.89
C ARG A 82 7.67 3.16 9.95
N VAL A 83 7.68 3.83 11.10
CA VAL A 83 8.23 3.26 12.33
C VAL A 83 7.08 2.81 13.19
N THR A 84 7.28 1.75 13.96
CA THR A 84 6.35 1.28 14.98
C THR A 84 7.05 1.36 16.32
N LEU A 85 6.36 1.94 17.31
CA LEU A 85 6.86 2.13 18.66
C LEU A 85 5.75 1.80 19.65
N ILE A 86 6.14 1.32 20.82
CA ILE A 86 5.23 1.05 21.94
C ILE A 86 5.46 2.14 22.97
N LEU A 87 4.46 2.99 23.21
CA LEU A 87 4.48 3.95 24.30
C LEU A 87 3.94 3.30 25.55
N ARG A 88 4.71 3.40 26.64
CA ARG A 88 4.25 3.05 27.98
C ARG A 88 3.70 4.29 28.65
N GLN A 89 2.45 4.23 29.10
CA GLN A 89 1.79 5.32 29.83
C GLN A 89 1.25 4.80 31.15
N VAL A 90 1.40 5.58 32.22
CA VAL A 90 0.75 5.29 33.51
C VAL A 90 -0.48 6.17 33.61
N ILE A 91 -1.66 5.55 33.61
CA ILE A 91 -2.95 6.22 33.71
C ILE A 91 -3.65 5.61 34.91
N GLU A 92 -3.98 6.43 35.92
CA GLU A 92 -4.68 5.96 37.14
C GLU A 92 -4.01 4.72 37.76
N GLU A 93 -2.69 4.79 37.97
CA GLU A 93 -1.86 3.70 38.52
C GLU A 93 -1.76 2.43 37.66
N ARG A 94 -2.35 2.42 36.46
CA ARG A 94 -2.27 1.30 35.51
C ARG A 94 -1.29 1.59 34.38
N VAL A 95 -0.44 0.62 34.09
CA VAL A 95 0.43 0.66 32.91
C VAL A 95 -0.37 0.30 31.67
N THR A 96 -0.49 1.24 30.75
CA THR A 96 -1.07 1.07 29.42
C THR A 96 0.03 1.08 28.37
N LEU A 97 0.00 0.10 27.46
CA LEU A 97 0.87 0.04 26.30
C LEU A 97 0.10 0.45 25.06
N THR A 98 0.55 1.52 24.41
CA THR A 98 -0.07 2.03 23.18
C THR A 98 0.88 1.83 22.01
N GLN A 99 0.47 1.03 21.03
CA GLN A 99 1.20 0.91 19.78
C GLN A 99 0.89 2.10 18.87
N LEU A 100 1.95 2.78 18.41
CA LEU A 100 1.86 3.78 17.35
C LEU A 100 2.69 3.34 16.16
N SER A 101 2.16 3.54 14.95
CA SER A 101 2.85 3.20 13.70
C SER A 101 2.83 4.37 12.69
N PRO A 102 3.41 5.54 13.02
CA PRO A 102 3.35 6.72 12.16
C PRO A 102 4.09 6.54 10.83
N VAL A 103 3.64 7.26 9.81
CA VAL A 103 4.37 7.43 8.55
C VAL A 103 5.43 8.50 8.75
N VAL A 104 6.71 8.12 8.57
CA VAL A 104 7.85 9.03 8.75
C VAL A 104 8.39 9.56 7.44
N ALA A 105 8.16 8.83 6.34
CA ALA A 105 8.44 9.29 5.00
C ALA A 105 7.43 8.73 4.00
N PHE A 106 6.97 9.60 3.11
CA PHE A 106 6.18 9.22 1.94
C PHE A 106 6.55 10.12 0.78
N SER A 107 7.01 9.54 -0.32
CA SER A 107 7.40 10.30 -1.50
C SER A 107 7.36 9.47 -2.78
N PRO A 108 7.30 10.11 -3.96
CA PRO A 108 7.69 9.47 -5.20
C PRO A 108 9.14 8.97 -5.07
N PHE A 109 9.36 7.72 -5.45
CA PHE A 109 10.67 7.09 -5.48
C PHE A 109 11.35 7.46 -6.79
N LYS A 110 12.24 8.46 -6.74
CA LYS A 110 12.82 9.14 -7.92
C LYS A 110 13.96 8.37 -8.60
N GLU A 111 14.38 7.25 -8.04
CA GLU A 111 15.47 6.44 -8.60
C GLU A 111 14.93 5.58 -9.74
N ASN A 112 15.49 5.75 -10.94
CA ASN A 112 15.06 5.09 -12.18
C ASN A 112 15.05 3.55 -12.09
N HIS A 113 15.80 3.00 -11.14
CA HIS A 113 15.84 1.58 -10.85
C HIS A 113 15.60 1.36 -9.36
N HIS A 114 14.53 0.64 -9.02
CA HIS A 114 14.18 0.23 -7.65
C HIS A 114 15.15 -0.84 -7.11
N THR A 115 16.45 -0.63 -7.25
CA THR A 115 17.48 -1.55 -6.80
C THR A 115 17.50 -1.61 -5.28
N GLY A 116 17.93 -2.75 -4.71
CA GLY A 116 18.09 -2.84 -3.25
C GLY A 116 19.04 -1.79 -2.67
N ALA A 117 20.06 -1.35 -3.40
CA ALA A 117 20.96 -0.29 -2.96
C ALA A 117 20.28 1.09 -2.91
N ALA A 118 19.46 1.42 -3.92
CA ALA A 118 18.68 2.66 -3.92
C ALA A 118 17.67 2.69 -2.77
N ILE A 119 16.99 1.56 -2.54
CA ILE A 119 16.01 1.41 -1.46
C ILE A 119 16.71 1.53 -0.09
N ALA A 120 17.87 0.89 0.09
CA ALA A 120 18.67 1.00 1.30
C ALA A 120 19.10 2.46 1.57
N ARG A 121 19.70 3.14 0.58
CA ARG A 121 20.10 4.54 0.70
C ARG A 121 18.93 5.44 1.12
N TRP A 122 17.76 5.24 0.49
CA TRP A 122 16.56 5.99 0.82
C TRP A 122 16.09 5.72 2.26
N GLY A 123 16.02 4.45 2.67
CA GLY A 123 15.63 4.06 4.03
C GLY A 123 16.60 4.60 5.10
N THR A 124 17.91 4.50 4.86
CA THR A 124 18.94 5.08 5.74
C THR A 124 18.77 6.59 5.85
N ALA A 125 18.59 7.31 4.73
CA ALA A 125 18.40 8.75 4.74
C ALA A 125 17.15 9.19 5.52
N VAL A 126 16.06 8.42 5.46
CA VAL A 126 14.85 8.67 6.26
C VAL A 126 15.15 8.55 7.76
N MET A 127 15.84 7.49 8.18
CA MET A 127 16.22 7.30 9.60
C MET A 127 17.15 8.42 10.07
N THR A 128 18.17 8.76 9.28
CA THR A 128 19.09 9.86 9.59
C THR A 128 18.37 11.20 9.70
N ALA A 129 17.40 11.49 8.82
CA ALA A 129 16.61 12.72 8.89
C ALA A 129 15.75 12.82 10.16
N MET A 130 15.45 11.68 10.81
CA MET A 130 14.79 11.64 12.12
C MET A 130 15.76 11.68 13.31
N GLY A 131 17.08 11.76 13.07
CA GLY A 131 18.08 11.65 14.14
C GLY A 131 18.20 10.23 14.72
N LEU A 132 17.78 9.21 13.96
CA LEU A 132 17.81 7.81 14.35
C LEU A 132 18.86 7.04 13.54
N THR A 133 19.34 5.94 14.12
CA THR A 133 20.24 5.00 13.45
C THR A 133 19.45 3.76 13.01
N LEU A 134 20.05 2.93 12.16
CA LEU A 134 19.45 1.65 11.79
C LEU A 134 19.42 0.66 12.97
N ALA A 135 20.31 0.81 13.96
CA ALA A 135 20.33 0.00 15.18
C ALA A 135 19.08 0.19 16.06
N CYS A 136 18.35 1.30 15.91
CA CYS A 136 17.06 1.47 16.57
C CYS A 136 16.01 0.44 16.08
N ILE A 137 16.17 -0.12 14.87
CA ILE A 137 15.18 -1.00 14.24
C ILE A 137 15.41 -2.46 14.65
N LEU A 138 14.48 -3.02 15.40
CA LEU A 138 14.45 -4.44 15.77
C LEU A 138 14.23 -5.34 14.55
N VAL A 139 13.27 -4.96 13.71
CA VAL A 139 12.93 -5.71 12.49
C VAL A 139 12.32 -4.77 11.47
N LEU A 140 12.77 -4.88 10.23
CA LEU A 140 12.16 -4.25 9.07
C LEU A 140 11.17 -5.21 8.41
N THR A 141 9.93 -4.78 8.29
CA THR A 141 8.89 -5.54 7.61
C THR A 141 8.62 -4.95 6.23
N GLY A 142 8.53 -5.77 5.19
CA GLY A 142 8.22 -5.31 3.84
C GLY A 142 7.62 -6.40 2.96
N ASP A 143 7.48 -6.12 1.66
CA ASP A 143 7.19 -7.18 0.71
C ASP A 143 8.40 -8.13 0.55
N GLY A 144 8.16 -9.38 0.17
CA GLY A 144 9.23 -10.36 -0.04
C GLY A 144 9.97 -10.22 -1.38
N ALA A 145 9.91 -9.07 -2.04
CA ALA A 145 10.62 -8.87 -3.31
C ALA A 145 12.13 -8.83 -3.10
N SER A 146 12.87 -9.34 -4.09
CA SER A 146 14.33 -9.48 -4.02
C SER A 146 15.07 -8.19 -3.70
N ASN A 147 14.59 -7.05 -4.20
CA ASN A 147 15.21 -5.75 -3.93
C ASN A 147 14.98 -5.26 -2.50
N ASN A 148 13.80 -5.53 -1.90
CA ASN A 148 13.54 -5.18 -0.51
C ASN A 148 14.37 -6.05 0.45
N THR A 149 14.45 -7.37 0.18
CA THR A 149 15.34 -8.26 0.96
C THR A 149 16.81 -7.85 0.82
N LYS A 150 17.24 -7.48 -0.39
CA LYS A 150 18.60 -6.97 -0.62
C LYS A 150 18.85 -5.65 0.10
N ALA A 151 17.87 -4.75 0.13
CA ALA A 151 17.98 -3.49 0.85
C ALA A 151 18.17 -3.70 2.35
N ALA A 152 17.34 -4.57 2.96
CA ALA A 152 17.47 -4.90 4.37
C ALA A 152 18.84 -5.50 4.71
N LYS A 153 19.37 -6.37 3.84
CA LYS A 153 20.74 -6.89 3.98
C LYS A 153 21.81 -5.81 3.89
N ILE A 154 21.65 -4.82 3.00
CA ILE A 154 22.59 -3.69 2.88
C ILE A 154 22.52 -2.77 4.12
N MET A 155 21.32 -2.59 4.67
CA MET A 155 21.09 -1.80 5.89
C MET A 155 21.52 -2.56 7.16
N ASP A 156 21.84 -3.85 7.05
CA ASP A 156 22.16 -4.73 8.18
C ASP A 156 21.05 -4.76 9.25
N VAL A 157 19.79 -4.82 8.81
CA VAL A 157 18.61 -4.87 9.68
C VAL A 157 17.89 -6.21 9.50
N PRO A 158 17.46 -6.88 10.58
CA PRO A 158 16.64 -8.09 10.48
C PRO A 158 15.39 -7.86 9.63
N PHE A 159 15.06 -8.80 8.74
CA PHE A 159 13.97 -8.63 7.77
C PHE A 159 12.87 -9.67 7.92
N ALA A 160 11.63 -9.21 7.98
CA ALA A 160 10.44 -10.05 7.93
C ALA A 160 9.58 -9.72 6.71
N VAL A 161 9.09 -10.76 6.02
CA VAL A 161 8.08 -10.57 4.98
C VAL A 161 6.73 -10.32 5.67
N CYS A 162 6.01 -9.28 5.27
CA CYS A 162 4.73 -8.98 5.90
C CYS A 162 3.73 -10.14 5.73
N GLY A 163 2.89 -10.36 6.75
CA GLY A 163 1.92 -11.46 6.79
C GLY A 163 1.05 -11.57 5.53
N PRO A 164 0.42 -10.48 5.05
CA PRO A 164 -0.37 -10.52 3.82
C PRO A 164 0.42 -10.93 2.56
N HIS A 165 1.69 -10.50 2.43
CA HIS A 165 2.54 -10.96 1.32
C HIS A 165 2.90 -12.44 1.44
N ASN A 166 3.15 -12.93 2.65
CA ASN A 166 3.37 -14.36 2.89
C ASN A 166 2.13 -15.19 2.54
N LEU A 167 0.95 -14.77 2.99
CA LEU A 167 -0.31 -15.43 2.63
C LEU A 167 -0.53 -15.43 1.12
N GLN A 168 -0.34 -14.29 0.46
CA GLN A 168 -0.45 -14.19 -1.00
C GLN A 168 0.53 -15.14 -1.70
N ARG A 169 1.76 -15.28 -1.19
CA ARG A 169 2.74 -16.21 -1.72
C ARG A 169 2.28 -17.66 -1.58
N SER A 170 1.74 -18.05 -0.43
CA SER A 170 1.15 -19.37 -0.22
C SER A 170 0.01 -19.64 -1.20
N VAL A 171 -0.87 -18.66 -1.43
CA VAL A 171 -1.93 -18.76 -2.45
C VAL A 171 -1.35 -18.96 -3.84
N LEU A 172 -0.31 -18.22 -4.23
CA LEU A 172 0.35 -18.40 -5.53
C LEU A 172 0.97 -19.79 -5.68
N VAL A 173 1.60 -20.32 -4.63
CA VAL A 173 2.10 -21.70 -4.57
C VAL A 173 0.96 -22.69 -4.80
N SER A 174 -0.12 -22.61 -4.05
CA SER A 174 -1.27 -23.53 -4.19
C SER A 174 -1.90 -23.47 -5.59
N LEU A 175 -1.85 -22.31 -6.26
CA LEU A 175 -2.34 -22.11 -7.63
C LEU A 175 -1.33 -22.52 -8.72
N GLY A 176 -0.09 -22.89 -8.36
CA GLY A 176 0.96 -23.24 -9.31
C GLY A 176 1.64 -22.04 -10.00
N GLU A 177 1.51 -20.85 -9.41
CA GLU A 177 2.05 -19.56 -9.87
C GLU A 177 3.32 -19.13 -9.12
N ASP A 178 3.89 -20.00 -8.28
CA ASP A 178 5.11 -19.82 -7.50
C ASP A 178 6.41 -19.99 -8.29
N GLY A 179 6.34 -20.71 -9.42
CA GLY A 179 7.43 -20.89 -10.35
C GLY A 179 7.36 -19.91 -11.52
N GLY A 180 8.43 -19.13 -11.70
CA GLY A 180 8.70 -18.50 -13.01
C GLY A 180 8.73 -19.55 -14.13
N LYS A 181 8.80 -19.14 -15.40
CA LYS A 181 8.66 -20.04 -16.57
C LYS A 181 9.50 -21.32 -16.55
N LYS A 182 10.60 -21.35 -15.79
CA LYS A 182 11.59 -22.44 -15.72
C LYS A 182 11.38 -23.43 -14.57
N LYS A 183 10.45 -23.18 -13.63
CA LYS A 183 10.20 -24.10 -12.50
C LYS A 183 8.93 -24.93 -12.75
N PRO A 184 8.95 -26.25 -12.49
CA PRO A 184 7.75 -27.07 -12.52
C PRO A 184 6.68 -26.49 -11.60
N SER A 185 5.42 -26.48 -12.06
CA SER A 185 4.30 -26.02 -11.26
C SER A 185 4.00 -27.02 -10.16
N SER A 186 3.90 -26.56 -8.92
CA SER A 186 3.41 -27.36 -7.78
C SER A 186 1.95 -27.80 -7.97
N ASN A 187 1.16 -27.07 -8.77
CA ASN A 187 -0.20 -27.45 -9.16
C ASN A 187 -0.46 -27.19 -10.66
N PRO A 188 -0.10 -28.11 -11.57
CA PRO A 188 -0.23 -27.90 -13.01
C PRO A 188 -1.67 -27.77 -13.49
N GLN A 189 -2.61 -28.45 -12.85
CA GLN A 189 -4.03 -28.47 -13.23
C GLN A 189 -4.68 -27.11 -12.98
N VAL A 190 -4.54 -26.57 -11.76
CA VAL A 190 -5.08 -25.26 -11.42
C VAL A 190 -4.40 -24.15 -12.21
N LYS A 191 -3.08 -24.24 -12.46
CA LYS A 191 -2.36 -23.31 -13.32
C LYS A 191 -2.97 -23.23 -14.73
N LYS A 192 -3.34 -24.37 -15.34
CA LYS A 192 -4.01 -24.38 -16.66
C LYS A 192 -5.36 -23.64 -16.61
N LEU A 193 -6.14 -23.81 -15.55
CA LEU A 193 -7.40 -23.08 -15.36
C LEU A 193 -7.19 -21.57 -15.20
N VAL A 194 -6.23 -21.15 -14.37
CA VAL A 194 -5.86 -19.74 -14.20
C VAL A 194 -5.42 -19.13 -15.54
N GLN A 195 -4.60 -19.85 -16.32
CA GLN A 195 -4.17 -19.41 -17.65
C GLN A 195 -5.33 -19.28 -18.64
N ARG A 196 -6.29 -20.22 -18.62
CA ARG A 196 -7.51 -20.13 -19.44
C ARG A 196 -8.30 -18.88 -19.10
N ASN A 197 -8.57 -18.63 -17.81
CA ASN A 197 -9.25 -17.43 -17.33
C ASN A 197 -8.51 -16.15 -17.73
N ALA A 198 -7.18 -16.14 -17.61
CA ALA A 198 -6.35 -15.01 -18.03
C ALA A 198 -6.44 -14.74 -19.55
N ARG A 199 -6.51 -15.79 -20.38
CA ARG A 199 -6.71 -15.66 -21.83
C ARG A 199 -8.08 -15.09 -22.17
N MET A 200 -9.14 -15.55 -21.50
CA MET A 200 -10.50 -15.02 -21.71
C MET A 200 -10.56 -13.53 -21.39
N THR A 201 -10.05 -13.12 -20.22
CA THR A 201 -10.01 -11.69 -19.85
C THR A 201 -9.16 -10.84 -20.80
N ALA A 202 -8.11 -11.40 -21.40
CA ALA A 202 -7.27 -10.69 -22.36
C ALA A 202 -8.00 -10.35 -23.67
N VAL A 203 -9.00 -11.13 -24.09
CA VAL A 203 -9.79 -10.87 -25.31
C VAL A 203 -10.53 -9.54 -25.18
N PHE A 204 -11.26 -9.35 -24.08
CA PHE A 204 -12.03 -8.13 -23.83
C PHE A 204 -11.13 -6.89 -23.69
N LYS A 205 -9.90 -7.04 -23.21
CA LYS A 205 -8.95 -5.91 -23.18
C LYS A 205 -8.56 -5.45 -24.60
N ARG A 206 -8.50 -6.37 -25.56
CA ARG A 206 -7.99 -6.11 -26.91
C ARG A 206 -9.10 -5.76 -27.91
N SER A 207 -10.36 -5.91 -27.53
CA SER A 207 -11.50 -5.74 -28.44
C SER A 207 -12.62 -4.94 -27.79
N ASN A 208 -12.79 -3.69 -28.24
CA ASN A 208 -13.93 -2.86 -27.87
C ASN A 208 -15.26 -3.49 -28.30
N VAL A 209 -15.26 -4.25 -29.41
CA VAL A 209 -16.43 -5.00 -29.87
C VAL A 209 -16.82 -6.08 -28.85
N ALA A 210 -15.85 -6.82 -28.32
CA ALA A 210 -16.12 -7.83 -27.30
C ALA A 210 -16.64 -7.21 -25.99
N VAL A 211 -16.09 -6.05 -25.59
CA VAL A 211 -16.58 -5.29 -24.41
C VAL A 211 -18.00 -4.83 -24.61
N LYS A 212 -18.32 -4.28 -25.79
CA LYS A 212 -19.67 -3.82 -26.11
C LYS A 212 -20.67 -4.99 -26.10
N ARG A 213 -20.35 -6.10 -26.78
CA ARG A 213 -21.19 -7.30 -26.78
C ARG A 213 -21.45 -7.85 -25.38
N LEU A 214 -20.45 -7.82 -24.50
CA LEU A 214 -20.60 -8.22 -23.11
C LEU A 214 -21.53 -7.28 -22.32
N ALA A 215 -21.45 -5.98 -22.57
CA ALA A 215 -22.34 -5.00 -21.96
C ALA A 215 -23.78 -5.18 -22.48
N ASP A 216 -23.97 -5.33 -23.79
CA ASP A 216 -25.26 -5.53 -24.42
C ASP A 216 -25.95 -6.81 -23.91
N ALA A 217 -25.19 -7.92 -23.75
CA ALA A 217 -25.72 -9.17 -23.20
C ALA A 217 -26.19 -9.04 -21.74
N GLN A 218 -25.45 -8.32 -20.90
CA GLN A 218 -25.85 -8.04 -19.52
C GLN A 218 -27.13 -7.19 -19.47
N VAL A 219 -27.23 -6.15 -20.32
CA VAL A 219 -28.43 -5.32 -20.42
C VAL A 219 -29.64 -6.12 -20.88
N ALA A 220 -29.46 -7.02 -21.85
CA ALA A 220 -30.51 -7.93 -22.32
C ALA A 220 -31.05 -8.85 -21.21
N ARG A 221 -30.24 -9.14 -20.18
CA ARG A 221 -30.63 -9.91 -18.98
C ARG A 221 -31.10 -9.04 -17.81
N GLY A 222 -31.32 -7.75 -18.03
CA GLY A 222 -31.89 -6.84 -17.03
C GLY A 222 -30.88 -6.13 -16.13
N VAL A 223 -29.58 -6.22 -16.41
CA VAL A 223 -28.57 -5.41 -15.70
C VAL A 223 -28.69 -3.95 -16.18
N PRO A 224 -28.88 -2.97 -15.27
CA PRO A 224 -28.95 -1.56 -15.66
C PRO A 224 -27.67 -1.09 -16.38
N PRO A 225 -27.77 -0.22 -17.41
CA PRO A 225 -26.60 0.25 -18.17
C PRO A 225 -25.48 0.84 -17.30
N GLY A 226 -25.80 1.53 -16.21
CA GLY A 226 -24.82 2.08 -15.26
C GLY A 226 -24.16 1.05 -14.34
N LYS A 227 -24.60 -0.21 -14.37
CA LYS A 227 -24.13 -1.31 -13.50
C LYS A 227 -23.48 -2.46 -14.27
N VAL A 228 -23.32 -2.34 -15.59
CA VAL A 228 -22.65 -3.38 -16.39
C VAL A 228 -21.23 -3.61 -15.90
N LYS A 229 -20.86 -4.88 -15.72
CA LYS A 229 -19.56 -5.29 -15.21
C LYS A 229 -18.61 -5.49 -16.39
N VAL A 230 -17.34 -5.15 -16.17
CA VAL A 230 -16.22 -5.45 -17.07
C VAL A 230 -15.33 -6.54 -16.48
N VAL A 231 -14.62 -7.27 -17.34
CA VAL A 231 -13.63 -8.26 -16.90
C VAL A 231 -12.48 -7.62 -16.11
N ARG A 232 -11.83 -8.39 -15.23
CA ARG A 232 -10.66 -7.96 -14.47
C ARG A 232 -9.44 -8.79 -14.85
N LYS A 233 -8.34 -8.13 -15.24
CA LYS A 233 -7.06 -8.81 -15.49
C LYS A 233 -6.46 -9.29 -14.15
N PRO A 234 -5.83 -10.48 -14.11
CA PRO A 234 -5.08 -10.87 -12.93
C PRO A 234 -3.89 -9.92 -12.75
N HIS A 235 -3.75 -9.37 -11.56
CA HIS A 235 -2.57 -8.62 -11.17
C HIS A 235 -1.71 -9.50 -10.28
N ASN A 236 -0.86 -10.33 -10.89
CA ASN A 236 -0.10 -11.39 -10.20
C ASN A 236 0.82 -10.84 -9.07
N ILE A 237 1.14 -9.54 -9.13
CA ILE A 237 2.05 -8.86 -8.19
C ILE A 237 1.29 -8.19 -7.02
N ARG A 238 -0.05 -8.04 -7.12
CA ARG A 238 -0.87 -7.37 -6.07
C ARG A 238 -1.83 -8.37 -5.44
N TRP A 239 -2.06 -8.26 -4.14
CA TRP A 239 -2.86 -9.22 -3.36
C TRP A 239 -4.23 -9.47 -3.99
N GLY A 240 -4.62 -10.75 -4.05
CA GLY A 240 -5.93 -11.16 -4.55
C GLY A 240 -6.17 -11.00 -6.05
N GLY A 241 -5.16 -10.64 -6.86
CA GLY A 241 -5.35 -10.38 -8.29
C GLY A 241 -5.99 -11.53 -9.08
N ILE A 242 -5.61 -12.79 -8.78
CA ILE A 242 -6.20 -13.97 -9.42
C ILE A 242 -7.64 -14.19 -8.95
N PHE A 243 -7.91 -14.06 -7.65
CA PHE A 243 -9.26 -14.14 -7.10
C PHE A 243 -10.19 -13.11 -7.75
N LEU A 244 -9.77 -11.85 -7.86
CA LEU A 244 -10.58 -10.80 -8.48
C LEU A 244 -10.88 -11.08 -9.96
N MET A 245 -9.97 -11.72 -10.69
CA MET A 245 -10.22 -12.16 -12.06
C MET A 245 -11.27 -13.28 -12.09
N VAL A 246 -11.04 -14.35 -11.34
CA VAL A 246 -11.90 -15.55 -11.35
C VAL A 246 -13.30 -15.21 -10.84
N ASN A 247 -13.40 -14.49 -9.73
CA ASN A 247 -14.67 -14.08 -9.16
C ASN A 247 -15.45 -13.16 -10.11
N ARG A 248 -14.76 -12.25 -10.83
CA ARG A 248 -15.43 -11.42 -11.84
C ARG A 248 -15.95 -12.24 -13.02
N LEU A 249 -15.20 -13.24 -13.48
CA LEU A 249 -15.69 -14.12 -14.54
C LEU A 249 -16.91 -14.92 -14.10
N ARG A 250 -16.90 -15.45 -12.87
CA ARG A 250 -18.06 -16.13 -12.27
C ARG A 250 -19.28 -15.21 -12.17
N GLU A 251 -19.09 -13.97 -11.71
CA GLU A 251 -20.18 -12.97 -11.66
C GLU A 251 -20.76 -12.72 -13.05
N LEU A 252 -19.92 -12.57 -14.07
CA LEU A 252 -20.35 -12.34 -15.45
C LEU A 252 -21.08 -13.55 -16.03
N GLU A 253 -20.70 -14.78 -15.68
CA GLU A 253 -21.40 -15.99 -16.10
C GLU A 253 -22.81 -16.10 -15.50
N SER A 254 -23.02 -15.59 -14.29
CA SER A 254 -24.37 -15.50 -13.71
C SER A 254 -25.23 -14.41 -14.35
N ASP A 255 -24.60 -13.34 -14.84
CA ASP A 255 -25.26 -12.17 -15.42
C ASP A 255 -25.43 -12.24 -16.97
N VAL A 256 -24.83 -13.23 -17.65
CA VAL A 256 -24.77 -13.40 -19.13
C VAL A 256 -25.23 -14.77 -19.58
#